data_AF-A0A936QYU9-F1
#
_entry.id   AF-A0A936QYU9-F1
#
_cell.length_a   1.000
_cell.length_b   1.000
_cell.length_c   1.000
_cell.angle_alpha   90.00
_cell.angle_beta   90.00
_cell.angle_gamma   90.00
#
_symmetry.space_group_name_H-M   'P 1'
#
loop_
_entity.id
_entity.type
_entity.pdbx_description
1 polymer ?
#
loop_
_entity_poly.entity_id
_entity_poly.type
_entity_poly.pdbx_seq_one_letter_code
_entity_poly.pdbx_strand_id
1 'polypeptide(L)'
;MSGGGTVTGLYGVLTVGTDGSYSYLRNAVTPGGVSDVFTYTLTDGDGDTSTATLTIGIGNAPPVISGLTPEASGGDVSVNETNLADGSSPDAAVLTQTGTFTISTPMVWGVSRLRAWKCSIPVV
;
A
#
# COMPACT_ATOMS: atom_id res chain seq x y z
N MET A 1 -5.11 34.44 5.25
CA MET A 1 -4.17 33.51 5.90
C MET A 1 -4.84 32.14 5.92
N SER A 2 -4.24 31.21 5.18
CA SER A 2 -4.72 29.86 4.86
C SER A 2 -5.20 29.09 6.10
N GLY A 3 -6.49 28.75 6.14
CA GLY A 3 -7.07 27.93 7.19
C GLY A 3 -6.73 26.47 6.93
N GLY A 4 -5.79 25.93 7.71
CA GLY A 4 -5.69 24.47 7.85
C GLY A 4 -7.03 23.89 8.28
N GLY A 5 -7.39 22.74 7.74
CA GLY A 5 -8.73 22.20 7.89
C GLY A 5 -8.81 20.70 7.56
N THR A 6 -9.88 20.09 8.02
CA THR A 6 -10.21 18.69 7.73
C THR A 6 -11.27 18.63 6.64
N VAL A 7 -11.02 17.84 5.61
CA VAL A 7 -11.96 17.54 4.53
C VAL A 7 -12.30 16.07 4.58
N THR A 8 -13.56 15.76 4.87
CA THR A 8 -14.07 14.39 4.85
C THR A 8 -14.31 13.97 3.40
N GLY A 9 -13.50 13.03 2.92
CA GLY A 9 -13.71 12.31 1.67
C GLY A 9 -14.66 11.14 1.85
N LEU A 10 -14.89 10.40 0.77
CA LEU A 10 -15.75 9.21 0.79
C LEU A 10 -15.06 8.03 1.49
N TYR A 11 -13.74 7.94 1.33
CA TYR A 11 -12.93 6.79 1.76
C TYR A 11 -11.98 7.09 2.91
N GLY A 12 -11.93 8.35 3.35
CA GLY A 12 -11.09 8.81 4.46
C GLY A 12 -11.22 10.31 4.72
N VAL A 13 -10.41 10.81 5.64
CA VAL A 13 -10.37 12.21 6.04
C VAL A 13 -9.00 12.79 5.68
N LEU A 14 -8.98 13.84 4.88
CA LEU A 14 -7.80 14.63 4.59
C LEU A 14 -7.67 15.74 5.64
N THR A 15 -6.53 15.87 6.29
CA THR A 15 -6.19 17.00 7.14
C THR A 15 -5.09 17.80 6.46
N VAL A 16 -5.30 19.11 6.29
CA VAL A 16 -4.32 20.03 5.70
C VAL A 16 -3.82 20.98 6.78
N GLY A 17 -2.51 21.02 7.00
CA GLY A 17 -1.82 21.95 7.87
C GLY A 17 -1.71 23.34 7.24
N THR A 18 -1.54 24.35 8.08
CA THR A 18 -1.37 25.75 7.63
C THR A 18 -0.05 25.98 6.88
N ASP A 19 0.91 25.07 7.04
CA ASP A 19 2.20 25.02 6.35
C ASP A 19 2.13 24.28 4.99
N GLY A 20 0.93 23.81 4.59
CA GLY A 20 0.73 23.01 3.38
C GLY A 20 1.08 21.54 3.54
N SER A 21 1.48 21.09 4.74
CA SER A 21 1.56 19.66 5.05
C SER A 21 0.16 19.04 4.99
N TYR A 22 0.06 17.76 4.65
CA TYR A 22 -1.22 17.06 4.64
C TYR A 22 -1.07 15.64 5.16
N SER A 23 -2.13 15.15 5.82
CA SER A 23 -2.26 13.77 6.25
C SER A 23 -3.62 13.22 5.82
N TYR A 24 -3.68 11.93 5.51
CA TYR A 24 -4.91 11.27 5.10
C TYR A 24 -5.14 10.05 5.96
N LEU A 25 -6.28 10.03 6.65
CA LEU A 25 -6.71 8.91 7.47
C LEU A 25 -7.79 8.14 6.71
N ARG A 26 -7.47 6.92 6.26
CA ARG A 26 -8.41 6.04 5.60
C ARG A 26 -9.48 5.55 6.59
N ASN A 27 -10.73 5.48 6.15
CA ASN A 27 -11.81 4.85 6.90
C ASN A 27 -11.57 3.33 7.04
N ALA A 28 -12.08 2.75 8.12
CA ALA A 28 -12.04 1.30 8.30
C ALA A 28 -12.86 0.61 7.19
N VAL A 29 -12.42 -0.58 6.77
CA VAL A 29 -13.14 -1.45 5.80
C VAL A 29 -13.28 -0.83 4.39
N THR A 30 -12.54 0.24 4.10
CA THR A 30 -12.50 0.80 2.75
C THR A 30 -11.92 -0.21 1.74
N PRO A 31 -12.62 -0.49 0.63
CA PRO A 31 -12.13 -1.41 -0.39
C PRO A 31 -10.86 -0.89 -1.07
N GLY A 32 -10.00 -1.81 -1.51
CA GLY A 32 -8.89 -1.49 -2.42
C GLY A 32 -9.38 -1.01 -3.78
N GLY A 33 -8.58 -0.22 -4.49
CA GLY A 33 -8.81 0.15 -5.89
C GLY A 33 -9.71 1.37 -6.08
N VAL A 34 -10.01 2.08 -4.99
CA VAL A 34 -10.83 3.30 -5.00
C VAL A 34 -9.97 4.55 -4.83
N SER A 35 -10.53 5.73 -5.07
CA SER A 35 -9.83 7.01 -4.90
C SER A 35 -10.73 8.06 -4.26
N ASP A 36 -10.13 8.92 -3.44
CA ASP A 36 -10.72 10.21 -3.07
C ASP A 36 -10.10 11.32 -3.94
N VAL A 37 -10.93 12.28 -4.36
CA VAL A 37 -10.50 13.47 -5.12
C VAL A 37 -10.90 14.71 -4.34
N PHE A 38 -9.92 15.56 -4.05
CA PHE A 38 -10.10 16.82 -3.34
C PHE A 38 -9.71 17.98 -4.25
N THR A 39 -10.60 18.95 -4.41
CA THR A 39 -10.31 20.19 -5.16
C THR A 39 -9.99 21.30 -4.17
N TYR A 40 -8.90 22.03 -4.40
CA TYR A 40 -8.51 23.17 -3.58
C TYR A 40 -8.19 24.39 -4.45
N THR A 41 -8.45 25.58 -3.89
CA THR A 41 -8.15 26.87 -4.51
C THR A 41 -6.96 27.48 -3.79
N LEU A 42 -5.91 27.77 -4.55
CA LEU A 42 -4.75 28.54 -4.12
C LEU A 42 -5.03 30.02 -4.43
N THR A 43 -4.68 30.90 -3.50
CA THR A 43 -4.69 32.36 -3.71
C THR A 43 -3.29 32.87 -3.43
N ASP A 44 -2.72 33.67 -4.34
CA ASP A 44 -1.42 34.31 -4.12
C ASP A 44 -1.54 35.62 -3.31
N GLY A 45 -0.44 36.35 -3.22
CA GLY A 45 -0.33 37.53 -2.35
C GLY A 45 -1.12 38.75 -2.84
N ASP A 46 -1.44 38.80 -4.12
CA ASP A 46 -2.17 39.86 -4.82
C ASP A 46 -3.63 39.49 -5.13
N GLY A 47 -4.03 38.23 -4.91
CA GLY A 47 -5.43 37.83 -4.84
C GLY A 47 -5.89 36.97 -6.02
N ASP A 48 -4.99 36.59 -6.91
CA ASP A 48 -5.28 35.68 -8.01
C ASP A 48 -5.52 34.27 -7.49
N THR A 49 -6.58 33.64 -8.00
CA THR A 49 -6.97 32.29 -7.59
C THR A 49 -6.64 31.26 -8.66
N SER A 50 -6.08 30.12 -8.26
CA SER A 50 -5.88 28.95 -9.11
C SER A 50 -6.44 27.69 -8.47
N THR A 51 -7.12 26.86 -9.24
CA THR A 51 -7.70 25.59 -8.75
C THR A 51 -6.78 24.42 -9.06
N ALA A 52 -6.55 23.55 -8.08
CA ALA A 52 -5.79 22.31 -8.22
C ALA A 52 -6.53 21.13 -7.58
N THR A 53 -6.15 19.92 -7.99
CA THR A 53 -6.76 18.67 -7.51
C THR A 53 -5.73 17.77 -6.84
N LEU A 54 -6.10 17.19 -5.70
CA LEU A 54 -5.36 16.16 -4.99
C LEU A 54 -6.15 14.85 -5.08
N THR A 55 -5.57 13.85 -5.73
CA THR A 55 -6.15 12.51 -5.84
C THR A 55 -5.39 11.53 -4.94
N ILE A 56 -6.10 10.91 -4.01
CA ILE A 56 -5.55 9.90 -3.11
C ILE A 56 -6.06 8.53 -3.54
N GLY A 57 -5.16 7.73 -4.12
CA GLY A 57 -5.46 6.38 -4.56
C GLY A 57 -5.25 5.36 -3.45
N ILE A 58 -6.29 4.55 -3.18
CA ILE A 58 -6.22 3.42 -2.28
C ILE A 58 -5.93 2.19 -3.12
N GLY A 59 -4.72 1.66 -3.03
CA GLY A 59 -4.32 0.52 -3.83
C GLY A 59 -5.07 -0.76 -3.49
N ASN A 60 -5.20 -1.64 -4.48
CA ASN A 60 -5.64 -3.02 -4.33
C ASN A 60 -4.52 -3.92 -4.84
N ALA A 61 -3.93 -4.73 -3.96
CA ALA A 61 -2.93 -5.71 -4.36
C ALA A 61 -3.21 -7.03 -3.64
N PRO A 62 -3.21 -8.16 -4.37
CA PRO A 62 -3.34 -9.47 -3.75
C PRO A 62 -2.13 -9.74 -2.84
N PRO A 63 -2.29 -10.54 -1.77
CA PRO A 63 -1.15 -11.05 -1.02
C PRO A 63 -0.28 -11.92 -1.95
N VAL A 64 1.03 -11.88 -1.70
CA VAL A 64 2.03 -12.68 -2.40
C VAL A 64 2.58 -13.71 -1.43
N ILE A 65 2.67 -14.96 -1.88
CA ILE A 65 3.35 -16.04 -1.18
C ILE A 65 4.75 -16.19 -1.78
N SER A 66 5.78 -16.23 -0.95
CA SER A 66 7.18 -16.35 -1.36
C SER A 66 8.01 -17.12 -0.32
N GLY A 67 9.31 -17.32 -0.58
CA GLY A 67 10.21 -18.00 0.37
C GLY A 67 9.82 -19.46 0.63
N LEU A 68 9.27 -20.14 -0.39
CA LEU A 68 8.87 -21.53 -0.34
C LEU A 68 10.11 -22.41 -0.11
N THR A 69 10.06 -23.26 0.91
CA THR A 69 11.12 -24.24 1.21
C THR A 69 10.47 -25.60 1.43
N PRO A 70 10.87 -26.65 0.67
CA PRO A 70 11.88 -26.65 -0.41
C PRO A 70 11.42 -25.90 -1.68
N GLU A 71 12.26 -24.99 -2.20
CA GLU A 71 11.91 -24.16 -3.37
C GLU A 71 11.70 -25.01 -4.64
N ALA A 72 12.53 -26.03 -4.83
CA ALA A 72 12.52 -26.91 -6.00
C ALA A 72 11.21 -27.69 -6.20
N SER A 73 10.36 -27.77 -5.17
CA SER A 73 9.06 -28.44 -5.20
C SER A 73 7.92 -27.49 -4.86
N GLY A 74 8.11 -26.18 -5.02
CA GLY A 74 7.05 -25.21 -4.73
C GLY A 74 6.63 -25.18 -3.25
N GLY A 75 7.52 -25.56 -2.33
CA GLY A 75 7.22 -25.70 -0.91
C GLY A 75 6.68 -27.07 -0.49
N ASP A 76 6.45 -27.97 -1.45
CA ASP A 76 6.01 -29.33 -1.15
C ASP A 76 7.14 -30.16 -0.54
N VAL A 77 6.78 -30.91 0.50
CA VAL A 77 7.65 -31.75 1.31
C VAL A 77 7.36 -33.20 0.94
N SER A 78 8.36 -33.94 0.48
CA SER A 78 8.23 -35.35 0.13
C SER A 78 8.81 -36.23 1.22
N VAL A 79 7.98 -37.08 1.82
CA VAL A 79 8.37 -38.02 2.87
C VAL A 79 8.60 -39.40 2.26
N ASN A 80 9.67 -40.07 2.68
CA ASN A 80 10.00 -41.42 2.22
C ASN A 80 9.77 -42.43 3.35
N GLU A 81 8.84 -43.35 3.12
CA GLU A 81 8.47 -44.40 4.08
C GLU A 81 9.58 -45.41 4.33
N THR A 82 10.61 -45.50 3.47
CA THR A 82 11.77 -46.35 3.77
C THR A 82 12.41 -45.99 5.09
N ASN A 83 12.31 -44.73 5.52
CA ASN A 83 12.96 -44.21 6.72
C ASN A 83 12.09 -44.33 7.99
N LEU A 84 10.83 -44.76 7.86
CA LEU A 84 9.95 -45.07 9.00
C LEU A 84 10.38 -46.38 9.68
N ALA A 85 10.04 -46.55 10.96
CA ALA A 85 10.51 -47.68 11.78
C ALA A 85 10.08 -49.07 11.27
N ASP A 86 9.04 -49.15 10.44
CA ASP A 86 8.54 -50.35 9.75
C ASP A 86 8.87 -50.38 8.24
N GLY A 87 9.63 -49.39 7.75
CA GLY A 87 10.10 -49.30 6.38
C GLY A 87 11.17 -50.33 6.03
N SER A 88 11.44 -50.50 4.74
CA SER A 88 12.45 -51.44 4.24
C SER A 88 13.90 -51.03 4.52
N SER A 89 14.16 -49.81 5.02
CA SER A 89 15.49 -49.30 5.41
C SER A 89 15.40 -48.10 6.38
N PRO A 90 14.95 -48.30 7.64
CA PRO A 90 14.60 -47.22 8.58
C PRO A 90 15.77 -46.27 8.88
N ASP A 91 15.52 -44.96 8.85
CA ASP A 91 16.49 -43.91 9.19
C ASP A 91 15.80 -42.82 10.04
N ALA A 92 16.12 -42.84 11.34
CA ALA A 92 15.50 -41.96 12.31
C ALA A 92 15.81 -40.47 12.11
N ALA A 93 16.90 -40.11 11.41
CA ALA A 93 17.30 -38.73 11.19
C ALA A 93 16.48 -38.03 10.09
N VAL A 94 15.75 -38.79 9.27
CA VAL A 94 15.01 -38.28 8.09
C VAL A 94 13.49 -38.32 8.31
N LEU A 95 13.03 -38.66 9.52
CA LEU A 95 11.61 -38.82 9.87
C LEU A 95 10.80 -37.51 9.88
N THR A 96 11.46 -36.36 9.97
CA THR A 96 10.81 -35.04 10.02
C THR A 96 11.38 -34.15 8.94
N GLN A 97 10.54 -33.63 8.07
CA GLN A 97 10.93 -32.69 7.03
C GLN A 97 10.15 -31.39 7.24
N THR A 98 10.88 -30.29 7.45
CA THR A 98 10.30 -28.97 7.73
C THR A 98 10.26 -28.14 6.45
N GLY A 99 9.15 -27.44 6.24
CA GLY A 99 9.03 -26.43 5.19
C GLY A 99 8.69 -25.06 5.78
N THR A 100 8.99 -24.02 5.03
CA THR A 100 8.66 -22.63 5.39
C THR A 100 8.10 -21.89 4.19
N PHE A 101 7.29 -20.87 4.45
CA PHE A 101 6.83 -19.91 3.46
C PHE A 101 6.59 -18.55 4.11
N THR A 102 6.56 -17.51 3.29
CA THR A 102 6.31 -16.11 3.69
C THR A 102 5.04 -15.61 3.00
N ILE A 103 4.17 -14.94 3.75
CA ILE A 103 3.03 -14.18 3.19
C ILE A 103 3.36 -12.70 3.31
N SER A 104 3.27 -11.96 2.21
CA SER A 104 3.43 -10.51 2.19
C SER A 104 2.26 -9.84 1.49
N THR A 105 1.69 -8.80 2.08
CA THR A 105 0.70 -7.94 1.44
C THR A 105 1.40 -6.69 0.91
N PRO A 106 1.45 -6.46 -0.41
CA PRO A 106 2.06 -5.25 -0.95
C PRO A 106 1.26 -4.02 -0.48
N MET A 107 1.88 -3.13 0.30
CA MET A 107 1.29 -1.82 0.58
C MET A 107 1.41 -0.95 -0.66
N VAL A 108 0.30 -0.73 -1.37
CA VAL A 108 0.22 0.22 -2.48
C VAL A 108 -0.41 1.52 -1.98
N TRP A 109 0.40 2.39 -1.37
CA TRP A 109 0.02 3.80 -1.19
C TRP A 109 0.42 4.56 -2.46
N GLY A 110 -0.54 4.73 -3.37
CA GLY A 110 -0.37 5.57 -4.55
C GLY A 110 -0.77 7.00 -4.24
N VAL A 111 0.14 7.81 -3.71
CA VAL A 111 -0.05 9.26 -3.75
C VAL A 111 0.30 9.69 -5.18
N SER A 112 -0.71 9.82 -6.04
CA SER A 112 -0.50 10.31 -7.40
C SER A 112 -0.15 11.79 -7.35
N ARG A 113 1.16 12.05 -7.25
CA ARG A 113 1.91 13.29 -7.53
C ARG A 113 1.10 14.59 -7.46
N LEU A 114 1.41 15.41 -6.46
CA LEU A 114 1.13 16.84 -6.45
C LEU A 114 1.80 17.49 -7.69
N ARG A 115 1.07 17.75 -8.78
CA ARG A 115 1.55 18.67 -9.83
C ARG A 115 1.26 20.10 -9.38
N ALA A 116 2.04 20.58 -8.43
CA ALA A 116 1.98 21.96 -7.97
C ALA A 116 3.33 22.65 -8.18
N TRP A 117 3.87 22.69 -9.41
CA TRP A 117 5.08 23.48 -9.68
C TRP A 117 5.07 24.05 -11.10
N LYS A 118 4.20 25.03 -11.33
CA LYS A 118 4.48 26.27 -12.08
C LYS A 118 3.19 27.09 -12.09
N CYS A 119 3.05 28.03 -11.16
CA CYS A 119 2.32 29.24 -11.49
C CYS A 119 3.17 29.92 -12.60
N SER A 120 2.71 29.85 -13.83
CA SER A 120 3.23 30.67 -14.93
C SER A 120 2.08 31.55 -15.37
N ILE A 121 1.61 32.39 -14.47
CA ILE A 121 0.70 33.48 -14.83
C ILE A 121 1.63 34.63 -15.26
N PRO A 122 1.60 35.06 -16.53
CA PRO A 122 2.27 36.28 -16.92
C PRO A 122 1.60 37.43 -16.17
N VAL A 123 2.39 38.13 -15.36
CA VAL A 123 2.03 39.40 -14.70
C VAL A 123 1.41 40.34 -15.73
N VAL A 124 0.24 40.90 -15.42
CA VAL A 124 -0.23 42.17 -16.03
C VAL A 124 -0.15 43.25 -14.98
#